data_AF-A0AAN8X3F6-F1
#
_entry.id   AF-A0AAN8X3F6-F1
#
_cell.length_a   1.000
_cell.length_b   1.000
_cell.length_c   1.000
_cell.angle_alpha   90.00
_cell.angle_beta   90.00
_cell.angle_gamma   90.00
#
_symmetry.space_group_name_H-M   'P 1'
#
loop_
_entity.id
_entity.type
_entity.pdbx_description
1 polymer ?
#
loop_
_entity_poly.entity_id
_entity_poly.type
_entity_poly.pdbx_seq_one_letter_code
_entity_poly.pdbx_strand_id
1 'polypeptide(L)'
;VVKYCEHVHGKWHFSEVRAIFSRRYLLQNTALEIFLASRTSVFFAFPDQATVKRVAKALPRVGVGIKYGIPQTRRASMMSPRQLFRASNMTQKWQRREISNFEYLMFLNTIAGRTYNDLNQYPVFPWVLTNFDTHELDLSQPSNYRDLSKPIGALNPSRRAFFEERYNSWEHDQILPFHYGTHYSTSAFTLNWLIRL
;
A
#
# COMPACT_ATOMS: atom_id res chain seq x y z
N VAL A 1 16.90 21.71 0.85
CA VAL A 1 15.87 20.66 0.59
C VAL A 1 16.26 19.28 1.16
N VAL A 2 17.51 19.03 1.58
CA VAL A 2 17.97 17.68 2.02
C VAL A 2 17.89 17.45 3.56
N LYS A 3 17.42 18.41 4.36
CA LYS A 3 17.56 18.38 5.84
C LYS A 3 16.93 17.14 6.51
N TYR A 4 15.87 16.58 5.93
CA TYR A 4 15.14 15.42 6.44
C TYR A 4 15.34 14.16 5.59
N CYS A 5 16.24 14.19 4.60
CA CYS A 5 16.60 13.01 3.84
C CYS A 5 17.61 12.19 4.67
N GLU A 6 17.11 11.16 5.33
CA GLU A 6 17.98 10.20 5.99
C GLU A 6 18.81 9.43 4.96
N HIS A 7 19.98 8.98 5.38
CA HIS A 7 20.78 7.97 4.66
C HIS A 7 21.31 8.34 3.26
N VAL A 8 21.56 9.62 2.98
CA VAL A 8 22.27 10.05 1.75
C VAL A 8 23.62 9.33 1.57
N HIS A 9 24.31 9.06 2.68
CA HIS A 9 25.53 8.24 2.74
C HIS A 9 25.32 6.99 3.62
N GLY A 10 24.13 6.40 3.55
CA GLY A 10 23.75 5.27 4.39
C GLY A 10 24.59 4.03 4.16
N LYS A 11 24.85 3.30 5.25
CA LYS A 11 25.49 1.98 5.23
C LYS A 11 24.64 1.04 6.06
N TRP A 12 24.33 -0.12 5.49
CA TRP A 12 23.52 -1.16 6.14
C TRP A 12 24.25 -2.48 6.10
N HIS A 13 24.39 -3.11 7.26
CA HIS A 13 25.02 -4.42 7.33
C HIS A 13 24.04 -5.48 6.87
N PHE A 14 24.51 -6.46 6.09
CA PHE A 14 23.67 -7.56 5.61
C PHE A 14 23.02 -8.36 6.75
N SER A 15 23.68 -8.43 7.91
CA SER A 15 23.15 -9.03 9.15
C SER A 15 21.93 -8.30 9.71
N GLU A 16 21.68 -7.05 9.32
CA GLU A 16 20.55 -6.24 9.78
C GLU A 16 19.33 -6.35 8.86
N VAL A 17 19.52 -6.87 7.64
CA VAL A 17 18.43 -7.02 6.67
C VAL A 17 17.46 -8.10 7.15
N ARG A 18 16.16 -7.79 7.15
CA ARG A 18 15.08 -8.68 7.64
C ARG A 18 14.07 -9.05 6.57
N ALA A 19 13.83 -8.18 5.60
CA ALA A 19 12.99 -8.46 4.45
C ALA A 19 13.38 -7.59 3.25
N ILE A 20 13.17 -8.11 2.06
CA ILE A 20 13.41 -7.41 0.78
C ILE A 20 12.19 -7.64 -0.10
N PHE A 21 11.65 -6.56 -0.65
CA PHE A 21 10.52 -6.62 -1.56
C PHE A 21 10.83 -5.92 -2.88
N SER A 22 10.42 -6.55 -3.98
CA SER A 22 10.22 -5.87 -5.26
C SER A 22 9.13 -4.81 -5.10
N ARG A 23 9.39 -3.63 -5.64
CA ARG A 23 8.50 -2.48 -5.61
C ARG A 23 8.32 -1.88 -6.98
N ARG A 24 7.29 -1.07 -7.10
CA ARG A 24 7.09 -0.19 -8.24
C ARG A 24 7.52 1.22 -7.89
N TYR A 25 8.08 1.94 -8.86
CA TYR A 25 8.30 3.37 -8.79
C TYR A 25 7.71 3.98 -10.07
N LEU A 26 6.82 4.97 -9.93
CA LEU A 26 6.06 5.52 -11.06
C LEU A 26 5.38 4.43 -11.90
N LEU A 27 4.77 3.45 -11.21
CA LEU A 27 4.11 2.26 -11.78
C LEU A 27 5.05 1.27 -12.51
N GLN A 28 6.35 1.54 -12.62
CA GLN A 28 7.34 0.66 -13.24
C GLN A 28 7.93 -0.30 -12.21
N ASN A 29 8.11 -1.58 -12.55
CA ASN A 29 8.67 -2.60 -11.64
C ASN A 29 10.20 -2.52 -11.56
N THR A 30 10.69 -1.37 -11.12
CA THR A 30 12.10 -0.98 -11.16
C THR A 30 12.63 -0.56 -9.78
N ALA A 31 11.99 -0.99 -8.69
CA ALA A 31 12.40 -0.61 -7.34
C ALA A 31 12.55 -1.81 -6.38
N LEU A 32 13.32 -1.60 -5.31
CA LEU A 32 13.41 -2.50 -4.15
C LEU A 32 13.21 -1.71 -2.87
N GLU A 33 12.59 -2.35 -1.90
CA GLU A 33 12.54 -1.86 -0.52
C GLU A 33 13.15 -2.90 0.43
N ILE A 34 14.05 -2.43 1.28
CA ILE A 34 14.83 -3.24 2.21
C ILE A 34 14.43 -2.85 3.63
N PHE A 35 13.92 -3.81 4.40
CA PHE A 35 13.52 -3.63 5.79
C PHE A 35 14.61 -4.13 6.72
N LEU A 36 14.88 -3.36 7.77
CA LEU A 36 16.00 -3.55 8.68
C LEU A 36 15.52 -3.99 10.07
N ALA A 37 16.45 -4.51 10.87
CA ALA A 37 16.20 -4.91 12.26
C ALA A 37 15.72 -3.75 13.15
N SER A 38 16.13 -2.52 12.83
CA SER A 38 15.69 -1.26 13.45
C SER A 38 14.21 -0.93 13.22
N ARG A 39 13.48 -1.74 12.44
CA ARG A 39 12.10 -1.48 11.97
C ARG A 39 11.98 -0.29 11.02
N THR A 40 13.09 0.28 10.57
CA THR A 40 13.12 1.23 9.45
C THR A 40 13.25 0.47 8.13
N SER A 41 13.08 1.19 7.03
CA SER A 41 13.23 0.64 5.69
C SER A 41 13.81 1.67 4.74
N VAL A 42 14.48 1.20 3.70
CA VAL A 42 15.04 2.05 2.65
C VAL A 42 14.58 1.59 1.28
N PHE A 43 14.24 2.57 0.46
CA PHE A 43 13.66 2.38 -0.86
C PHE A 43 14.63 2.87 -1.94
N PHE A 44 14.89 2.01 -2.92
CA PHE A 44 15.75 2.31 -4.05
C PHE A 44 14.98 2.12 -5.35
N ALA A 45 14.95 3.15 -6.20
CA ALA A 45 14.55 3.03 -7.59
C ALA A 45 15.79 2.81 -8.46
N PHE A 46 15.63 2.00 -9.51
CA PHE A 46 16.68 1.61 -10.44
C PHE A 46 16.26 1.96 -11.88
N PRO A 47 17.21 2.01 -12.84
CA PRO A 47 16.88 2.32 -14.23
C PRO A 47 15.96 1.28 -14.90
N ASP A 48 16.11 0.00 -14.54
CA ASP A 48 15.44 -1.10 -15.23
C ASP A 48 15.27 -2.35 -14.35
N GLN A 49 14.41 -3.27 -14.80
CA GLN A 49 14.09 -4.50 -14.08
C GLN A 49 15.26 -5.50 -14.04
N ALA A 50 16.17 -5.49 -15.02
CA ALA A 50 17.34 -6.36 -14.99
C ALA A 50 18.31 -5.95 -13.87
N THR A 51 18.48 -4.64 -13.65
CA THR A 51 19.23 -4.07 -12.53
C THR A 51 18.63 -4.50 -11.19
N VAL A 52 17.30 -4.41 -11.02
CA VAL A 52 16.61 -4.91 -9.82
C VAL A 52 16.94 -6.38 -9.55
N LYS A 53 16.87 -7.23 -10.59
CA LYS A 53 17.17 -8.67 -10.45
C LYS A 53 18.63 -8.92 -10.05
N ARG A 54 19.59 -8.16 -10.62
CA ARG A 54 21.01 -8.25 -10.25
C ARG A 54 21.23 -7.87 -8.79
N VAL A 55 20.65 -6.76 -8.34
CA VAL A 55 20.76 -6.30 -6.95
C VAL A 55 20.13 -7.31 -5.98
N ALA A 56 18.91 -7.78 -6.26
CA ALA A 56 18.24 -8.80 -5.43
C ALA A 56 19.04 -10.12 -5.35
N LYS A 57 19.79 -10.48 -6.40
CA LYS A 57 20.68 -11.65 -6.39
C LYS A 57 21.89 -11.46 -5.45
N ALA A 58 22.41 -10.24 -5.35
CA ALA A 58 23.54 -9.90 -4.49
C ALA A 58 23.14 -9.75 -3.00
N LEU A 59 21.88 -9.42 -2.72
CA LEU A 59 21.39 -9.23 -1.35
C LEU A 59 21.21 -10.57 -0.58
N PRO A 60 21.14 -10.52 0.77
CA PRO A 60 20.88 -11.68 1.63
C PRO A 60 19.59 -12.42 1.29
N ARG A 61 19.55 -13.73 1.55
CA ARG A 61 18.40 -14.62 1.27
C ARG A 61 17.30 -14.49 2.35
N VAL A 62 16.80 -13.29 2.59
CA VAL A 62 15.78 -13.05 3.63
C VAL A 62 14.34 -13.15 3.12
N GLY A 63 14.13 -13.18 1.79
CA GLY A 63 12.80 -13.16 1.18
C GLY A 63 12.02 -11.92 1.60
N VAL A 64 10.72 -12.10 1.84
CA VAL A 64 9.81 -11.06 2.34
C VAL A 64 9.68 -11.06 3.88
N GLY A 65 10.70 -11.61 4.56
CA GLY A 65 10.71 -11.79 6.01
C GLY A 65 9.87 -12.98 6.50
N ILE A 66 9.86 -13.18 7.82
CA ILE A 66 9.23 -14.35 8.47
C ILE A 66 7.73 -14.18 8.73
N LYS A 67 7.22 -12.94 8.69
CA LYS A 67 5.87 -12.60 9.21
C LYS A 67 4.73 -13.23 8.41
N TYR A 68 4.94 -13.46 7.10
CA TYR A 68 3.85 -13.78 6.17
C TYR A 68 3.70 -15.27 5.87
N GLY A 69 4.45 -16.14 6.56
CA GLY A 69 4.42 -17.59 6.29
C GLY A 69 4.95 -17.97 4.91
N ILE A 70 5.74 -17.09 4.28
CA ILE A 70 6.35 -17.32 2.96
C ILE A 70 7.81 -17.72 3.16
N PRO A 71 8.31 -18.77 2.48
CA PRO A 71 9.72 -19.17 2.58
C PRO A 71 10.70 -18.05 2.24
N GLN A 72 11.74 -17.88 3.07
CA GLN A 72 12.77 -16.84 2.92
C GLN A 72 13.72 -17.16 1.76
N THR A 73 13.29 -16.84 0.55
CA THR A 73 14.06 -17.08 -0.68
C THR A 73 14.18 -15.79 -1.49
N ARG A 74 15.25 -15.66 -2.28
CA ARG A 74 15.39 -14.53 -3.22
C ARG A 74 14.26 -14.48 -4.24
N ARG A 75 13.71 -15.66 -4.60
CA ARG A 75 12.50 -15.76 -5.42
C ARG A 75 11.31 -15.07 -4.75
N ALA A 76 11.12 -15.27 -3.44
CA ALA A 76 10.05 -14.63 -2.70
C ALA A 76 10.13 -13.10 -2.72
N SER A 77 11.34 -12.53 -2.61
CA SER A 77 11.55 -11.08 -2.74
C SER A 77 11.10 -10.52 -4.11
N MET A 78 11.11 -11.35 -5.15
CA MET A 78 10.75 -10.99 -6.52
C MET A 78 9.33 -11.42 -6.94
N MET A 79 8.54 -11.99 -6.02
CA MET A 79 7.17 -12.39 -6.31
C MET A 79 6.28 -11.18 -6.56
N SER A 80 5.34 -11.30 -7.50
CA SER A 80 4.32 -10.28 -7.71
C SER A 80 3.37 -10.18 -6.52
N PRO A 81 2.66 -9.05 -6.33
CA PRO A 81 1.66 -8.91 -5.27
C PRO A 81 0.66 -10.06 -5.22
N ARG A 82 0.19 -10.53 -6.39
CA ARG A 82 -0.75 -11.66 -6.51
C ARG A 82 -0.14 -12.98 -6.05
N GLN A 83 1.14 -13.20 -6.35
CA GLN A 83 1.86 -14.39 -5.90
C GLN A 83 2.08 -14.35 -4.38
N LEU A 84 2.47 -13.20 -3.82
CA LEU A 84 2.65 -13.02 -2.38
C LEU A 84 1.33 -13.26 -1.63
N PHE A 85 0.23 -12.70 -2.12
CA PHE A 85 -1.10 -12.91 -1.53
C PHE A 85 -1.48 -14.40 -1.48
N ARG A 86 -1.28 -15.12 -2.59
CA ARG A 86 -1.62 -16.55 -2.70
C ARG A 86 -0.75 -17.46 -1.85
N ALA A 87 0.52 -17.12 -1.67
CA ALA A 87 1.48 -17.96 -0.93
C ALA A 87 1.47 -17.67 0.58
N SER A 88 0.91 -16.54 1.00
CA SER A 88 0.84 -16.12 2.40
C SER A 88 -0.23 -16.88 3.17
N ASN A 89 0.00 -17.09 4.47
CA ASN A 89 -1.02 -17.62 5.39
C ASN A 89 -1.78 -16.52 6.16
N MET A 90 -1.53 -15.24 5.85
CA MET A 90 -2.09 -14.10 6.60
C MET A 90 -3.62 -14.01 6.49
N THR A 91 -4.21 -14.41 5.37
CA THR A 91 -5.68 -14.44 5.21
C THR A 91 -6.33 -15.41 6.19
N GLN A 92 -5.76 -16.61 6.33
CA GLN A 92 -6.27 -17.62 7.27
C GLN A 92 -6.09 -17.17 8.72
N LYS A 93 -4.94 -16.56 9.04
CA LYS A 93 -4.70 -15.97 10.37
C LYS A 93 -5.73 -14.89 10.70
N TRP A 94 -6.03 -14.01 9.75
CA TRP A 94 -7.04 -12.97 9.92
C TRP A 94 -8.45 -13.57 10.13
N GLN A 95 -8.85 -14.54 9.32
CA GLN A 95 -10.14 -15.23 9.47
C GLN A 95 -10.27 -15.96 10.81
N ARG A 96 -9.17 -16.51 11.34
CA ARG A 96 -9.07 -17.14 12.66
C ARG A 96 -8.92 -16.14 13.81
N ARG A 97 -8.89 -14.83 13.52
CA ARG A 97 -8.68 -13.75 14.49
C ARG A 97 -7.33 -13.81 15.23
N GLU A 98 -6.34 -14.47 14.63
CA GLU A 98 -4.95 -14.48 15.12
C GLU A 98 -4.24 -13.14 14.84
N ILE A 99 -4.76 -12.35 13.89
CA ILE A 99 -4.33 -10.98 13.60
C ILE A 99 -5.56 -10.08 13.44
N SER A 100 -5.39 -8.81 13.79
CA SER A 100 -6.43 -7.79 13.71
C SER A 100 -6.73 -7.34 12.26
N ASN A 101 -7.87 -6.65 12.07
CA ASN A 101 -8.18 -5.97 10.81
C ASN A 101 -7.08 -4.98 10.39
N PHE A 102 -6.53 -4.25 11.36
CA PHE A 102 -5.45 -3.29 11.12
C PHE A 102 -4.21 -4.00 10.57
N GLU A 103 -3.76 -5.07 11.22
CA GLU A 103 -2.59 -5.83 10.79
C GLU A 103 -2.79 -6.48 9.42
N TYR A 104 -3.99 -6.98 9.15
CA TYR A 104 -4.31 -7.56 7.86
C TYR A 104 -4.34 -6.50 6.74
N LEU A 105 -4.93 -5.32 6.98
CA LEU A 105 -4.89 -4.20 6.04
C LEU A 105 -3.45 -3.70 5.82
N MET A 106 -2.62 -3.66 6.87
CA MET A 106 -1.20 -3.34 6.71
C MET A 106 -0.49 -4.38 5.85
N PHE A 107 -0.74 -5.67 6.07
CA PHE A 107 -0.20 -6.74 5.23
C PHE A 107 -0.59 -6.54 3.76
N LEU A 108 -1.88 -6.32 3.48
CA LEU A 108 -2.37 -6.09 2.11
C LEU A 108 -1.69 -4.88 1.45
N ASN A 109 -1.58 -3.77 2.18
CA ASN A 109 -0.86 -2.59 1.71
C ASN A 109 0.61 -2.92 1.36
N THR A 110 1.33 -3.57 2.27
CA THR A 110 2.75 -3.92 2.07
C THR A 110 2.96 -4.85 0.86
N ILE A 111 2.14 -5.88 0.68
CA ILE A 111 2.31 -6.80 -0.46
C ILE A 111 1.82 -6.19 -1.77
N ALA A 112 0.91 -5.21 -1.72
CA ALA A 112 0.51 -4.42 -2.89
C ALA A 112 1.59 -3.42 -3.33
N GLY A 113 2.66 -3.26 -2.55
CA GLY A 113 3.79 -2.36 -2.85
C GLY A 113 3.65 -0.98 -2.23
N ARG A 114 2.68 -0.76 -1.33
CA ARG A 114 2.54 0.50 -0.59
C ARG A 114 3.64 0.64 0.44
N THR A 115 4.13 1.86 0.62
CA THR A 115 5.28 2.18 1.48
C THR A 115 5.18 3.58 2.06
N TYR A 116 5.84 3.80 3.20
CA TYR A 116 6.03 5.12 3.79
C TYR A 116 7.13 5.94 3.08
N ASN A 117 8.01 5.30 2.31
CA ASN A 117 9.13 5.94 1.62
C ASN A 117 8.72 6.67 0.31
N ASP A 118 7.54 6.36 -0.24
CA ASP A 118 6.98 7.05 -1.40
C ASP A 118 5.54 7.47 -1.10
N LEU A 119 5.34 8.77 -0.86
CA LEU A 119 4.03 9.32 -0.50
C LEU A 119 2.99 9.19 -1.62
N ASN A 120 3.39 8.96 -2.87
CA ASN A 120 2.45 8.66 -3.96
C ASN A 120 1.89 7.24 -3.87
N GLN A 121 2.55 6.38 -3.08
CA GLN A 121 2.20 4.99 -2.84
C GLN A 121 1.96 4.71 -1.34
N TYR A 122 1.51 5.72 -0.60
CA TYR A 122 1.23 5.60 0.83
C TYR A 122 0.16 4.53 1.14
N PRO A 123 0.24 3.83 2.30
CA PRO A 123 -0.78 2.87 2.72
C PRO A 123 -2.19 3.47 2.75
N VAL A 124 -3.18 2.68 2.33
CA VAL A 124 -4.58 3.08 2.21
C VAL A 124 -5.43 2.32 3.23
N PHE A 125 -6.25 3.06 3.97
CA PHE A 125 -7.24 2.53 4.90
C PHE A 125 -8.63 3.05 4.53
N PRO A 126 -9.69 2.25 4.71
CA PRO A 126 -11.04 2.71 4.48
C PRO A 126 -11.48 3.66 5.60
N TRP A 127 -12.30 4.64 5.25
CA TRP A 127 -13.18 5.27 6.23
C TRP A 127 -14.12 4.20 6.79
N VAL A 128 -14.28 4.17 8.12
CA VAL A 128 -15.11 3.16 8.80
C VAL A 128 -16.37 3.79 9.37
N LEU A 129 -16.22 4.93 10.04
CA LEU A 129 -17.34 5.65 10.63
C LEU A 129 -17.93 6.66 9.64
N THR A 130 -19.22 6.92 9.79
CA THR A 130 -19.98 7.91 9.00
C THR A 130 -20.48 9.08 9.85
N ASN A 131 -20.70 8.86 11.14
CA ASN A 131 -21.21 9.86 12.07
C ASN A 131 -20.05 10.52 12.83
N PHE A 132 -19.90 11.83 12.65
CA PHE A 132 -18.93 12.68 13.33
C PHE A 132 -19.58 13.91 13.98
N ASP A 133 -20.91 13.97 14.01
CA ASP A 133 -21.68 15.14 14.44
C ASP A 133 -22.18 14.98 15.89
N THR A 134 -22.43 13.74 16.32
CA THR A 134 -22.91 13.45 17.68
C THR A 134 -21.78 13.41 18.70
N HIS A 135 -22.05 13.89 19.91
CA HIS A 135 -21.07 13.84 21.01
C HIS A 135 -20.77 12.41 21.48
N GLU A 136 -21.76 11.53 21.40
CA GLU A 136 -21.62 10.09 21.71
C GLU A 136 -21.82 9.26 20.44
N LEU A 137 -21.03 8.19 20.31
CA LEU A 137 -21.05 7.29 19.17
C LEU A 137 -21.35 5.87 19.63
N ASP A 138 -22.57 5.41 19.34
CA ASP A 138 -22.98 4.03 19.61
C ASP A 138 -22.41 3.07 18.56
N LEU A 139 -21.43 2.26 18.96
CA LEU A 139 -20.77 1.28 18.09
C LEU A 139 -21.65 0.05 17.78
N SER A 140 -22.80 -0.10 18.42
CA SER A 140 -23.77 -1.16 18.08
C SER A 140 -24.69 -0.77 16.93
N GLN A 141 -24.80 0.52 16.60
CA GLN A 141 -25.68 1.02 15.54
C GLN A 141 -25.06 0.86 14.15
N PRO A 142 -25.67 0.07 13.25
CA PRO A 142 -25.13 -0.14 11.89
C PRO A 142 -25.07 1.14 11.04
N SER A 143 -25.94 2.12 11.29
CA SER A 143 -25.97 3.41 10.59
C SER A 143 -24.73 4.27 10.81
N ASN A 144 -23.98 4.04 11.90
CA ASN A 144 -22.73 4.74 12.20
C ASN A 144 -21.54 4.23 11.37
N TYR A 145 -21.74 3.19 10.55
CA TYR A 145 -20.69 2.57 9.76
C TYR A 145 -20.89 2.80 8.27
N ARG A 146 -19.76 2.98 7.57
CA ARG A 146 -19.72 3.10 6.13
C ARG A 146 -20.01 1.74 5.49
N ASP A 147 -20.82 1.75 4.44
CA ASP A 147 -20.95 0.60 3.54
C ASP A 147 -19.59 0.29 2.87
N LEU A 148 -18.90 -0.72 3.39
CA LEU A 148 -17.57 -1.12 2.93
C LEU A 148 -17.58 -1.78 1.54
N SER A 149 -18.74 -2.16 1.01
CA SER A 149 -18.87 -2.77 -0.32
C SER A 149 -18.76 -1.74 -1.46
N LYS A 150 -18.92 -0.45 -1.14
CA LYS A 150 -18.94 0.64 -2.12
C LYS A 150 -17.68 1.52 -2.03
N PRO A 151 -17.21 2.09 -3.16
CA PRO A 151 -16.21 3.15 -3.13
C PRO A 151 -16.80 4.45 -2.56
N ILE A 152 -15.94 5.38 -2.10
CA ILE A 152 -16.36 6.67 -1.53
C ILE A 152 -17.31 7.42 -2.46
N GLY A 153 -16.97 7.50 -3.75
CA GLY A 153 -17.77 8.21 -4.76
C GLY A 153 -19.21 7.74 -4.86
N ALA A 154 -19.49 6.48 -4.55
CA ALA A 154 -20.79 5.83 -4.69
C ALA A 154 -21.66 5.82 -3.41
N LEU A 155 -21.17 6.38 -2.30
CA LEU A 155 -21.92 6.42 -1.04
C LEU A 155 -23.13 7.37 -1.09
N ASN A 156 -22.96 8.54 -1.71
CA ASN A 156 -24.04 9.50 -1.91
C ASN A 156 -24.76 9.16 -3.23
N PRO A 157 -26.07 8.87 -3.22
CA PRO A 157 -26.81 8.46 -4.42
C PRO A 157 -26.80 9.50 -5.55
N SER A 158 -26.96 10.79 -5.23
CA SER A 158 -26.94 11.86 -6.23
C SER A 158 -25.56 11.99 -6.88
N ARG A 159 -24.50 11.92 -6.07
CA ARG A 159 -23.12 11.93 -6.59
C ARG A 159 -22.80 10.69 -7.41
N ARG A 160 -23.33 9.52 -7.03
CA ARG A 160 -23.20 8.28 -7.79
C ARG A 160 -23.84 8.43 -9.17
N ALA A 161 -25.08 8.90 -9.24
CA ALA A 161 -25.80 9.11 -10.50
C ALA A 161 -25.02 10.04 -11.44
N PHE A 162 -24.48 11.14 -10.91
CA PHE A 162 -23.61 12.04 -11.67
C PHE A 162 -22.38 11.34 -12.27
N PHE A 163 -21.69 10.49 -11.50
CA PHE A 163 -20.51 9.78 -12.01
C PHE A 163 -20.86 8.66 -13.00
N GLU A 164 -22.00 8.00 -12.83
CA GLU A 164 -22.51 7.01 -13.79
C GLU A 164 -22.89 7.69 -15.12
N GLU A 165 -23.59 8.83 -15.06
CA GLU A 165 -23.92 9.63 -16.25
C GLU A 165 -22.66 10.09 -16.97
N ARG A 166 -21.71 10.71 -16.27
CA ARG A 166 -20.41 11.13 -16.84
C ARG A 166 -19.66 9.98 -17.51
N TYR A 167 -19.70 8.78 -16.92
CA TYR A 167 -19.04 7.61 -17.49
C TYR A 167 -19.75 7.15 -18.78
N ASN A 168 -21.08 7.14 -18.77
CA ASN A 168 -21.89 6.64 -19.89
C ASN A 168 -21.96 7.61 -21.07
N SER A 169 -21.92 8.92 -20.83
CA SER A 169 -21.89 9.98 -21.86
C SER A 169 -20.47 10.35 -22.30
N TRP A 170 -19.48 9.53 -21.95
CA TRP A 170 -18.07 9.82 -22.24
C TRP A 170 -17.75 9.65 -23.72
N GLU A 171 -17.54 10.77 -24.42
CA GLU A 171 -17.11 10.81 -25.81
C GLU A 171 -15.68 11.34 -25.91
N HIS A 172 -14.70 10.43 -26.01
CA HIS A 172 -13.31 10.80 -26.22
C HIS A 172 -12.56 9.68 -26.95
N ASP A 173 -11.83 10.02 -28.02
CA ASP A 173 -11.24 9.02 -28.93
C ASP A 173 -10.05 8.22 -28.35
N GLN A 174 -9.33 8.78 -27.36
CA GLN A 174 -8.08 8.21 -26.84
C GLN A 174 -8.16 7.77 -25.38
N ILE A 175 -9.05 8.40 -24.59
CA ILE A 175 -9.14 8.19 -23.15
C ILE A 175 -10.36 7.34 -22.86
N LEU A 176 -10.14 6.18 -22.25
CA LEU A 176 -11.23 5.30 -21.82
C LEU A 176 -12.11 6.00 -20.77
N PRO A 177 -13.42 5.72 -20.74
CA PRO A 177 -14.31 6.26 -19.72
C PRO A 177 -13.84 5.93 -18.29
N PHE A 178 -14.03 6.88 -17.38
CA PHE A 178 -13.73 6.70 -15.97
C PHE A 178 -14.69 7.48 -15.08
N HIS A 179 -14.97 6.94 -13.90
CA HIS A 179 -15.85 7.59 -12.93
C HIS A 179 -15.14 8.75 -12.21
N TYR A 180 -13.88 8.55 -11.80
CA TYR A 180 -13.17 9.50 -10.94
C TYR A 180 -11.88 9.98 -11.61
N GLY A 181 -11.79 11.29 -11.87
CA GLY A 181 -10.53 11.93 -12.29
C GLY A 181 -9.58 12.21 -11.12
N THR A 182 -10.04 11.96 -9.88
CA THR A 182 -9.26 12.11 -8.66
C THR A 182 -9.00 10.73 -8.05
N HIS A 183 -7.87 10.60 -7.35
CA HIS A 183 -7.46 9.34 -6.74
C HIS A 183 -7.60 9.39 -5.22
N TYR A 184 -7.95 8.27 -4.59
CA TYR A 184 -8.18 8.15 -3.14
C TYR A 184 -6.89 8.18 -2.30
N SER A 185 -5.73 8.13 -2.94
CA SER A 185 -4.40 8.12 -2.31
C SER A 185 -3.48 9.00 -3.13
N THR A 186 -3.02 10.11 -2.54
CA THR A 186 -2.07 11.04 -3.17
C THR A 186 -1.05 11.51 -2.13
N SER A 187 0.12 11.94 -2.58
CA SER A 187 1.12 12.57 -1.71
C SER A 187 0.58 13.83 -1.05
N ALA A 188 -0.18 14.65 -1.80
CA ALA A 188 -0.84 15.84 -1.29
C ALA A 188 -1.80 15.53 -0.11
N PHE A 189 -2.61 14.47 -0.22
CA PHE A 189 -3.48 14.06 0.88
C PHE A 189 -2.68 13.65 2.10
N THR A 190 -1.62 12.86 1.92
CA THR A 190 -0.77 12.40 3.03
C THR A 190 -0.14 13.58 3.76
N LEU A 191 0.42 14.55 3.03
CA LEU A 191 1.00 15.77 3.62
C LEU A 191 -0.05 16.61 4.35
N ASN A 192 -1.25 16.74 3.78
CA ASN A 192 -2.34 17.49 4.41
C ASN A 192 -2.82 16.83 5.72
N TRP A 193 -2.98 15.50 5.72
CA TRP A 193 -3.35 14.74 6.92
C TRP A 193 -2.33 14.88 8.06
N LEU A 194 -1.05 15.02 7.72
CA LEU A 194 0.07 15.03 8.67
C LEU A 194 0.66 16.42 8.91
N ILE A 195 -0.04 17.50 8.52
CA ILE A 195 0.47 18.88 8.57
C ILE A 195 0.91 19.37 9.97
N ARG A 196 0.46 18.71 11.03
CA ARG A 196 0.77 19.06 12.43
C ARG A 196 1.91 18.24 13.03
N LEU A 197 2.51 17.32 12.27
CA LEU A 197 3.74 16.61 12.64
C LEU A 197 4.96 17.40 12.18
#